data_AF-A0A015J979-F1
#
_entry.id   AF-A0A015J979-F1
#
_cell.length_a   1.000
_cell.length_b   1.000
_cell.length_c   1.000
_cell.angle_alpha   90.00
_cell.angle_beta   90.00
_cell.angle_gamma   90.00
#
_symmetry.space_group_name_H-M   'P 1'
#
loop_
_entity.id
_entity.type
_entity.pdbx_description
1 polymer ?
#
loop_
_entity_poly.entity_id
_entity_poly.type
_entity_poly.pdbx_seq_one_letter_code
_entity_poly.pdbx_strand_id
1 'polypeptide(L)'
;MADVCAFLSFCTMARFTALGSPALFDWAGIHFCLLQIKGFASHKNGRPEFWIFHIKLLLDMLPTLTTLQQRMPHLYSLDWFCPQCYSAPEDLNHFWTCPYILPDLNPRLTHRSEVIKFRDLYLSSFLSLKSLDIFFQTEFSTLDCWDYETPFPSCLWLTRGLLPAHLMAFLKPYFSLSTIYKTISPLLNDFQVELYGKIWLCWNVLFHA
;
A
#
# COMPACT_ATOMS: atom_id res chain seq x y z
N MET A 1 3.41 -28.28 4.53
CA MET A 1 3.26 -28.45 3.06
C MET A 1 2.04 -27.72 2.50
N ALA A 2 0.82 -27.95 3.01
CA ALA A 2 -0.39 -27.28 2.51
C ALA A 2 -0.31 -25.74 2.55
N ASP A 3 0.24 -25.18 3.63
CA ASP A 3 0.37 -23.71 3.81
C ASP A 3 1.35 -23.07 2.81
N VAL A 4 2.46 -23.77 2.49
CA VAL A 4 3.45 -23.31 1.51
C VAL A 4 2.87 -23.34 0.09
N CYS A 5 2.15 -24.40 -0.27
CA CYS A 5 1.50 -24.49 -1.59
C CYS A 5 0.40 -23.43 -1.75
N ALA A 6 -0.39 -23.17 -0.70
CA ALA A 6 -1.40 -22.12 -0.70
C ALA A 6 -0.76 -20.73 -0.85
N PHE A 7 0.34 -20.48 -0.14
CA PHE A 7 1.08 -19.24 -0.25
C PHE A 7 1.70 -19.03 -1.64
N LEU A 8 2.30 -20.07 -2.23
CA LEU A 8 2.82 -19.99 -3.60
C LEU A 8 1.70 -19.75 -4.62
N SER A 9 0.55 -20.40 -4.47
CA SER A 9 -0.63 -20.16 -5.31
C SER A 9 -1.18 -18.73 -5.16
N PHE A 10 -1.06 -18.14 -3.96
CA PHE A 10 -1.41 -16.75 -3.72
C PHE A 10 -0.46 -15.81 -4.48
N CYS A 11 0.86 -16.06 -4.40
CA CYS A 11 1.87 -15.25 -5.08
C CYS A 11 1.72 -15.24 -6.62
N THR A 12 1.15 -16.31 -7.19
CA THR A 12 0.97 -16.49 -8.64
C THR A 12 -0.41 -16.09 -9.14
N MET A 13 -1.27 -15.49 -8.31
CA MET A 13 -2.57 -15.00 -8.76
C MET A 13 -2.42 -13.98 -9.89
N ALA A 14 -3.31 -14.05 -10.89
CA ALA A 14 -3.30 -13.19 -12.08
C ALA A 14 -3.20 -11.68 -11.76
N ARG A 15 -3.77 -11.26 -10.62
CA ARG A 15 -3.71 -9.88 -10.13
C ARG A 15 -2.29 -9.42 -9.81
N PHE A 16 -1.44 -10.28 -9.24
CA PHE A 16 -0.05 -9.92 -8.93
C PHE A 16 0.83 -10.01 -10.16
N THR A 17 0.55 -10.96 -11.07
CA THR A 17 1.27 -11.04 -12.35
C THR A 17 0.98 -9.84 -13.25
N ALA A 18 -0.20 -9.20 -13.11
CA ALA A 18 -0.52 -7.94 -13.79
C ALA A 18 0.30 -6.74 -13.28
N LEU A 19 0.80 -6.80 -12.04
CA LEU A 19 1.69 -5.78 -11.47
C LEU A 19 3.16 -5.98 -11.88
N GLY A 20 3.50 -7.16 -12.39
CA GLY A 20 4.83 -7.50 -12.89
C GLY A 20 5.27 -8.91 -12.50
N SER A 21 6.57 -9.19 -12.70
CA SER A 21 7.16 -10.47 -12.30
C SER A 21 7.05 -10.69 -10.78
N PRO A 22 6.70 -11.89 -10.29
CA PRO A 22 6.69 -12.20 -8.86
C PRO A 22 8.04 -11.93 -8.17
N ALA A 23 9.16 -11.93 -8.90
CA ALA A 23 10.48 -11.63 -8.36
C ALA A 23 10.65 -10.16 -7.91
N LEU A 24 9.72 -9.27 -8.30
CA LEU A 24 9.72 -7.86 -7.88
C LEU A 24 9.27 -7.68 -6.42
N PHE A 25 8.72 -8.72 -5.80
CA PHE A 25 8.11 -8.65 -4.48
C PHE A 25 8.83 -9.56 -3.48
N ASP A 26 8.98 -9.08 -2.25
CA ASP A 26 9.45 -9.89 -1.14
C ASP A 26 8.28 -10.61 -0.45
N TRP A 27 7.92 -11.77 -1.00
CA TRP A 27 6.80 -12.56 -0.53
C TRP A 27 6.93 -12.97 0.94
N ALA A 28 8.13 -13.30 1.41
CA ALA A 28 8.36 -13.65 2.81
C ALA A 28 8.00 -12.49 3.76
N GLY A 29 8.41 -11.26 3.44
CA GLY A 29 8.06 -10.08 4.21
C GLY A 29 6.58 -9.71 4.11
N ILE A 30 5.95 -9.86 2.93
CA ILE A 30 4.51 -9.66 2.75
C ILE A 30 3.72 -10.63 3.65
N HIS A 31 4.10 -11.91 3.63
CA HIS A 31 3.50 -12.93 4.50
C HIS A 31 3.68 -12.59 5.99
N PHE A 32 4.89 -12.17 6.38
CA PHE A 32 5.16 -11.75 7.75
C PHE A 32 4.24 -10.61 8.18
N CYS A 33 4.10 -9.56 7.37
CA CYS A 33 3.25 -8.41 7.67
C CYS A 33 1.78 -8.82 7.82
N LEU A 34 1.27 -9.66 6.91
CA LEU A 34 -0.10 -10.19 6.98
C LEU A 34 -0.39 -10.96 8.27
N LEU A 35 0.59 -11.74 8.76
CA LEU A 35 0.44 -12.47 10.01
C LEU A 35 0.40 -11.55 11.23
N GLN A 36 1.14 -10.44 11.23
CA GLN A 36 1.11 -9.50 12.36
C GLN A 36 -0.26 -8.82 12.48
N ILE A 37 -0.93 -8.54 11.35
CA ILE A 37 -2.24 -7.87 11.36
C ILE A 37 -3.35 -8.80 11.85
N LYS A 38 -3.27 -10.11 11.61
CA LYS A 38 -4.22 -11.09 12.16
C LYS A 38 -4.28 -11.05 13.70
N GLY A 39 -3.19 -10.68 14.37
CA GLY A 39 -3.17 -10.46 15.82
C GLY A 39 -4.13 -9.35 16.27
N PHE A 40 -4.26 -8.28 15.48
CA PHE A 40 -5.13 -7.13 15.79
C PHE A 40 -6.62 -7.44 15.62
N ALA A 41 -7.00 -8.27 14.63
CA ALA A 41 -8.38 -8.69 14.42
C ALA A 41 -8.92 -9.56 15.58
N SER A 42 -8.04 -10.19 16.37
CA SER A 42 -8.42 -10.98 17.55
C SER A 42 -8.68 -10.14 18.81
N HIS A 43 -8.24 -8.88 18.85
CA HIS A 43 -8.55 -7.98 19.95
C HIS A 43 -9.94 -7.39 19.74
N LYS A 44 -10.78 -7.38 20.79
CA LYS A 44 -12.19 -6.94 20.78
C LYS A 44 -12.46 -5.50 20.29
N ASN A 45 -11.42 -4.75 19.92
CA ASN A 45 -11.45 -3.37 19.42
C ASN A 45 -10.90 -3.21 18.00
N GLY A 46 -10.46 -4.29 17.33
CA GLY A 46 -10.05 -4.22 15.92
C GLY A 46 -11.26 -3.92 15.04
N ARG A 47 -11.27 -2.78 14.35
CA ARG A 47 -12.33 -2.41 13.39
C ARG A 47 -12.35 -3.44 12.26
N PRO A 48 -13.34 -4.36 12.18
CA PRO A 48 -13.39 -5.38 11.13
C PRO A 48 -13.32 -4.78 9.72
N GLU A 49 -13.78 -3.53 9.58
CA GLU A 49 -13.78 -2.75 8.36
C GLU A 49 -12.36 -2.42 7.87
N PHE A 50 -11.42 -2.12 8.79
CA PHE A 50 -10.03 -1.86 8.42
C PHE A 50 -9.35 -3.14 7.90
N TRP A 51 -9.62 -4.29 8.52
CA TRP A 51 -9.07 -5.56 8.04
C TRP A 51 -9.59 -5.91 6.64
N ILE A 52 -10.88 -5.70 6.41
CA ILE A 52 -11.48 -5.85 5.08
C ILE A 52 -10.84 -4.89 4.07
N PHE A 53 -10.64 -3.63 4.45
CA PHE A 53 -9.93 -2.65 3.62
C PHE A 53 -8.52 -3.13 3.28
N HIS A 54 -7.73 -3.56 4.27
CA HIS A 54 -6.35 -4.00 4.07
C HIS A 54 -6.26 -5.18 3.09
N ILE A 55 -7.10 -6.20 3.27
CA ILE A 55 -7.14 -7.35 2.36
C ILE A 55 -7.59 -6.95 0.96
N LYS A 56 -8.61 -6.10 0.84
CA LYS A 56 -9.07 -5.59 -0.46
C LYS A 56 -8.00 -4.72 -1.13
N LEU A 57 -7.27 -3.92 -0.37
CA LEU A 57 -6.19 -3.07 -0.85
C LEU A 57 -5.04 -3.91 -1.42
N LEU A 58 -4.57 -4.91 -0.67
CA LEU A 58 -3.53 -5.84 -1.12
C LEU A 58 -3.92 -6.57 -2.40
N LEU A 59 -5.20 -6.94 -2.50
CA LEU A 59 -5.72 -7.71 -3.63
C LEU A 59 -6.17 -6.84 -4.80
N ASP A 60 -6.08 -5.51 -4.76
CA ASP A 60 -6.64 -4.64 -5.81
C ASP A 60 -8.14 -4.91 -6.02
N MET A 61 -8.89 -4.96 -4.91
CA MET A 61 -10.33 -5.25 -4.85
C MET A 61 -11.12 -4.19 -4.07
N LEU A 62 -10.51 -3.03 -3.81
CA LEU A 62 -11.28 -1.88 -3.34
C LEU A 62 -12.31 -1.53 -4.43
N PRO A 63 -13.56 -1.20 -4.05
CA PRO A 63 -14.60 -0.89 -5.02
C PRO A 63 -14.39 0.48 -5.70
N THR A 64 -13.26 0.71 -6.35
CA THR A 64 -13.05 1.91 -7.20
C THR A 64 -14.11 2.00 -8.30
N LEU A 65 -14.31 3.18 -8.90
CA LEU A 65 -15.30 3.32 -9.98
C LEU A 65 -15.09 2.30 -11.11
N THR A 66 -13.83 2.08 -11.54
CA THR A 66 -13.51 1.07 -12.57
C THR A 66 -13.89 -0.34 -12.14
N THR A 67 -13.68 -0.68 -10.87
CA THR A 67 -14.09 -1.98 -10.31
C THR A 67 -15.61 -2.10 -10.24
N LEU A 68 -16.32 -1.03 -9.88
CA LEU A 68 -17.78 -0.98 -9.82
C LEU A 68 -18.41 -1.09 -11.21
N GLN A 69 -17.85 -0.38 -12.21
CA GLN A 69 -18.24 -0.47 -13.62
C GLN A 69 -18.12 -1.90 -14.15
N GLN A 70 -17.05 -2.61 -13.81
CA GLN A 70 -16.86 -4.00 -14.23
C GLN A 70 -17.85 -4.97 -13.57
N ARG A 71 -18.19 -4.76 -12.29
CA ARG A 71 -19.03 -5.69 -11.53
C ARG A 71 -20.53 -5.41 -11.70
N MET A 72 -20.90 -4.15 -11.86
CA MET A 72 -22.29 -3.67 -11.89
C MET A 72 -22.50 -2.67 -13.04
N PRO A 73 -22.27 -3.06 -14.31
CA PRO A 73 -22.32 -2.14 -15.46
C PRO A 73 -23.70 -1.53 -15.71
N HIS A 74 -24.76 -2.10 -15.14
CA HIS A 74 -26.13 -1.56 -15.21
C HIS A 74 -26.39 -0.42 -14.22
N LEU A 75 -25.53 -0.27 -13.19
CA LEU A 75 -25.62 0.83 -12.21
C LEU A 75 -24.54 1.90 -12.44
N TYR A 76 -23.38 1.51 -12.97
CA TYR A 76 -22.24 2.40 -13.18
C TYR A 76 -21.87 2.43 -14.67
N SER A 77 -22.15 3.57 -15.33
CA SER A 77 -21.84 3.74 -16.75
C SER A 77 -20.33 3.70 -17.01
N LEU A 78 -19.91 3.07 -18.10
CA LEU A 78 -18.51 3.05 -18.55
C LEU A 78 -17.99 4.44 -18.94
N ASP A 79 -18.88 5.38 -19.24
CA ASP A 79 -18.52 6.76 -19.59
C ASP A 79 -18.22 7.63 -18.36
N TRP A 80 -18.47 7.13 -17.15
CA TRP A 80 -18.19 7.89 -15.93
C TRP A 80 -16.69 7.92 -15.63
N PHE A 81 -16.18 9.13 -15.42
CA PHE A 81 -14.84 9.37 -14.89
C PHE A 81 -14.85 9.46 -13.37
N CYS A 82 -13.66 9.49 -12.78
CA CYS A 82 -13.48 9.73 -11.35
C CYS A 82 -14.32 10.94 -10.91
N PRO A 83 -15.20 10.79 -9.90
CA PRO A 83 -16.08 11.89 -9.46
C PRO A 83 -15.32 13.02 -8.76
N GLN A 84 -14.04 12.82 -8.46
CA GLN A 84 -13.19 13.81 -7.82
C GLN A 84 -12.59 14.76 -8.86
N CYS A 85 -12.05 14.24 -9.96
CA CYS A 85 -11.33 15.04 -10.97
C CYS A 85 -12.00 15.12 -12.34
N TYR A 86 -13.01 14.28 -12.61
CA TYR A 86 -13.78 14.21 -13.87
C TYR A 86 -12.94 14.07 -15.14
N SER A 87 -11.69 13.62 -15.04
CA SER A 87 -10.72 13.66 -16.15
C SER A 87 -10.08 12.32 -16.49
N ALA A 88 -10.20 11.32 -15.62
CA ALA A 88 -9.64 9.98 -15.83
C ALA A 88 -10.54 8.90 -15.21
N PRO A 89 -10.47 7.64 -15.67
CA PRO A 89 -11.05 6.52 -14.96
C PRO A 89 -10.45 6.41 -13.55
N GLU A 90 -11.27 6.12 -12.56
CA GLU A 90 -10.77 5.88 -11.19
C GLU A 90 -10.42 4.40 -11.03
N ASP A 91 -9.17 4.06 -11.36
CA ASP A 91 -8.53 2.82 -10.91
C ASP A 91 -7.87 3.00 -9.54
N LEU A 92 -7.29 1.93 -9.00
CA LEU A 92 -6.66 1.98 -7.68
C LEU A 92 -5.44 2.92 -7.65
N ASN A 93 -4.71 3.09 -8.76
CA ASN A 93 -3.58 4.02 -8.79
C ASN A 93 -4.07 5.47 -8.80
N HIS A 94 -5.09 5.75 -9.62
CA HIS A 94 -5.75 7.05 -9.67
C HIS A 94 -6.39 7.39 -8.32
N PHE A 95 -6.93 6.43 -7.59
CA PHE A 95 -7.50 6.63 -6.26
C PHE A 95 -6.54 7.35 -5.29
N TRP A 96 -5.25 6.98 -5.29
CA TRP A 96 -4.23 7.63 -4.46
C TRP A 96 -3.70 8.93 -5.05
N THR A 97 -3.69 9.03 -6.38
CA THR A 97 -2.99 10.09 -7.11
C THR A 97 -3.90 11.14 -7.71
N CYS A 98 -5.21 11.00 -7.50
CA CYS A 98 -6.23 11.88 -8.06
C CYS A 98 -5.95 13.34 -7.66
N PRO A 99 -5.75 14.23 -8.65
CA PRO A 99 -5.63 15.66 -8.40
C PRO A 99 -7.03 16.20 -8.13
N TYR A 100 -7.48 16.09 -6.88
CA TYR A 100 -8.80 16.56 -6.49
C TYR A 100 -8.90 18.09 -6.53
N ILE A 101 -10.09 18.59 -6.85
CA ILE A 101 -10.41 20.00 -7.01
C ILE A 101 -10.53 20.73 -5.65
N LEU A 102 -10.96 20.06 -4.56
CA LEU A 102 -11.01 20.69 -3.22
C LEU A 102 -9.71 20.41 -2.43
N PRO A 103 -8.95 21.43 -2.01
CA PRO A 103 -7.63 21.26 -1.39
C PRO A 103 -7.61 20.42 -0.12
N ASP A 104 -8.63 20.55 0.74
CA ASP A 104 -8.60 20.02 2.12
C ASP A 104 -8.80 18.50 2.21
N LEU A 105 -9.27 17.86 1.13
CA LEU A 105 -9.51 16.41 1.04
C LEU A 105 -8.74 15.77 -0.12
N ASN A 106 -7.67 16.42 -0.57
CA ASN A 106 -6.94 16.00 -1.77
C ASN A 106 -6.20 14.66 -1.53
N PRO A 107 -6.63 13.54 -2.15
CA PRO A 107 -6.04 12.22 -1.92
C PRO A 107 -4.55 12.19 -2.26
N ARG A 108 -4.14 12.89 -3.31
CA ARG A 108 -2.74 12.98 -3.73
C ARG A 108 -1.88 13.67 -2.68
N LEU A 109 -2.32 14.79 -2.12
CA LEU A 109 -1.55 15.50 -1.10
C LEU A 109 -1.47 14.69 0.20
N THR A 110 -2.58 14.06 0.60
CA THR A 110 -2.60 13.17 1.77
C THR A 110 -1.68 11.98 1.57
N HIS A 111 -1.79 11.27 0.45
CA HIS A 111 -0.95 10.11 0.13
C HIS A 111 0.54 10.48 0.20
N ARG A 112 0.95 11.58 -0.43
CA ARG A 112 2.33 12.09 -0.37
C ARG A 112 2.80 12.34 1.06
N SER A 113 2.00 13.05 1.86
CA SER A 113 2.34 13.34 3.25
C SER A 113 2.53 12.07 4.07
N GLU A 114 1.65 11.09 3.89
CA GLU A 114 1.73 9.82 4.63
C GLU A 114 2.91 8.94 4.13
N VAL A 115 3.26 8.95 2.84
CA VAL A 115 4.46 8.28 2.33
C VAL A 115 5.74 8.90 2.90
N ILE A 116 5.83 10.23 2.98
CA ILE A 116 6.96 10.94 3.60
C ILE A 116 7.11 10.51 5.06
N LYS A 117 6.03 10.56 5.84
CA LYS A 117 6.04 10.14 7.25
C LYS A 117 6.47 8.70 7.40
N PHE A 118 5.94 7.79 6.57
CA PHE A 118 6.30 6.39 6.59
C PHE A 118 7.80 6.19 6.32
N ARG A 119 8.33 6.80 5.25
CA ARG A 119 9.75 6.77 4.91
C ARG A 119 10.63 7.27 6.05
N ASP A 120 10.30 8.42 6.62
CA ASP A 120 11.12 9.09 7.63
C ASP A 120 11.12 8.32 8.96
N LEU A 121 9.97 7.76 9.36
CA LEU A 121 9.87 6.87 10.51
C LEU A 121 10.63 5.56 10.28
N TYR A 122 10.58 5.01 9.06
CA TYR A 122 11.29 3.78 8.73
C TYR A 122 12.80 3.98 8.75
N LEU A 123 13.29 5.08 8.18
CA LEU A 123 14.69 5.49 8.24
C LEU A 123 15.15 5.69 9.68
N SER A 124 14.39 6.48 10.45
CA SER A 124 14.70 6.79 11.86
C SER A 124 14.79 5.53 12.72
N SER A 125 13.92 4.55 12.45
CA SER A 125 13.94 3.26 13.13
C SER A 125 15.26 2.52 12.90
N PHE A 126 15.81 2.53 11.68
CA PHE A 126 17.12 1.93 11.42
C PHE A 126 18.28 2.71 12.03
N LEU A 127 18.24 4.05 11.97
CA LEU A 127 19.27 4.91 12.58
C LEU A 127 19.33 4.75 14.10
N SER A 128 18.20 4.44 14.75
CA SER A 128 18.16 4.15 16.19
C SER A 128 18.78 2.80 16.57
N LEU A 129 18.82 1.84 15.64
CA LEU A 129 19.36 0.50 15.88
C LEU A 129 20.88 0.45 15.71
N LYS A 130 21.42 1.24 14.78
CA LYS A 130 22.85 1.27 14.47
C LYS A 130 23.21 2.62 13.85
N SER A 131 24.42 3.11 14.15
CA SER A 131 24.99 4.24 13.42
C SER A 131 25.24 3.85 11.96
N LEU A 132 24.59 4.58 11.06
CA LEU A 132 24.73 4.47 9.61
C LEU A 132 25.23 5.82 9.08
N ASP A 133 26.00 5.79 8.00
CA ASP A 133 26.55 7.00 7.41
C ASP A 133 25.50 7.81 6.63
N ILE A 134 25.92 8.97 6.16
CA ILE A 134 25.08 9.86 5.34
C ILE A 134 24.77 9.26 3.96
N PHE A 135 25.61 8.34 3.49
CA PHE A 135 25.44 7.68 2.21
C PHE A 135 24.22 6.74 2.25
N PHE A 136 24.10 5.91 3.29
CA PHE A 136 22.92 5.08 3.52
C PHE A 136 21.62 5.90 3.53
N GLN A 137 21.60 7.03 4.26
CA GLN A 137 20.41 7.88 4.37
C GLN A 137 20.01 8.48 3.01
N THR A 138 21.01 8.91 2.25
CA THR A 138 20.82 9.48 0.91
C THR A 138 20.29 8.44 -0.05
N GLU A 139 20.98 7.29 -0.17
CA GLU A 139 20.56 6.21 -1.05
C GLU A 139 19.18 5.67 -0.68
N PHE A 140 18.93 5.46 0.61
CA PHE A 140 17.62 5.03 1.10
C PHE A 140 16.52 5.98 0.62
N SER A 141 16.73 7.30 0.76
CA SER A 141 15.73 8.31 0.39
C SER A 141 15.50 8.41 -1.12
N THR A 142 16.47 7.97 -1.93
CA THR A 142 16.38 7.97 -3.40
C THR A 142 15.75 6.72 -4.00
N LEU A 143 15.44 5.70 -3.20
CA LEU A 143 14.79 4.49 -3.72
C LEU A 143 13.43 4.83 -4.35
N ASP A 144 13.17 4.28 -5.54
CA ASP A 144 11.94 4.51 -6.30
C ASP A 144 10.66 4.25 -5.51
N CYS A 145 10.71 3.35 -4.52
CA CYS A 145 9.56 3.05 -3.66
C CYS A 145 9.11 4.24 -2.80
N TRP A 146 9.93 5.29 -2.70
CA TRP A 146 9.61 6.56 -2.04
C TRP A 146 9.24 7.68 -3.01
N ASP A 147 9.31 7.48 -4.34
CA ASP A 147 8.86 8.51 -5.26
C ASP A 147 7.32 8.58 -5.21
N TYR A 148 6.81 9.67 -4.62
CA TYR A 148 5.40 10.00 -4.48
C TYR A 148 4.98 11.21 -5.33
N GLU A 149 5.92 11.88 -6.01
CA GLU A 149 5.60 13.07 -6.80
C GLU A 149 4.90 12.67 -8.10
N THR A 150 5.51 11.72 -8.80
CA THR A 150 4.92 10.98 -9.91
C THR A 150 5.07 9.51 -9.55
N PRO A 151 4.13 8.95 -8.76
CA PRO A 151 4.42 7.73 -8.03
C PRO A 151 4.91 6.60 -8.92
N PHE A 152 6.14 6.16 -8.65
CA PHE A 152 6.68 4.98 -9.32
C PHE A 152 5.82 3.75 -8.95
N PRO A 153 5.79 2.71 -9.80
CA PRO A 153 5.06 1.49 -9.50
C PRO A 153 5.37 0.92 -8.11
N SER A 154 6.62 0.99 -7.68
CA SER A 154 7.07 0.51 -6.37
C SER A 154 6.50 1.28 -5.18
N CYS A 155 6.29 2.58 -5.29
CA CYS A 155 5.60 3.37 -4.26
C CYS A 155 4.13 2.94 -4.15
N LEU A 156 3.48 2.72 -5.30
CA LEU A 156 2.10 2.23 -5.35
C LEU A 156 1.98 0.76 -4.90
N TRP A 157 3.03 -0.05 -5.05
CA TRP A 157 3.09 -1.40 -4.48
C TRP A 157 3.19 -1.35 -2.96
N LEU A 158 4.06 -0.50 -2.39
CA LEU A 158 4.13 -0.30 -0.94
C LEU A 158 2.79 0.18 -0.37
N THR A 159 2.11 1.07 -1.09
CA THR A 159 0.74 1.52 -0.75
C THR A 159 -0.22 0.35 -0.60
N ARG A 160 -0.12 -0.66 -1.47
CA ARG A 160 -0.90 -1.91 -1.40
C ARG A 160 -0.46 -2.89 -0.30
N GLY A 161 0.67 -2.64 0.36
CA GLY A 161 1.31 -3.60 1.27
C GLY A 161 2.17 -4.65 0.57
N LEU A 162 2.48 -4.45 -0.71
CA LEU A 162 3.43 -5.28 -1.47
C LEU A 162 4.84 -4.71 -1.26
N LEU A 163 5.71 -5.49 -0.63
CA LEU A 163 7.09 -5.08 -0.33
C LEU A 163 7.98 -5.23 -1.58
N PRO A 164 8.57 -4.14 -2.10
CA PRO A 164 9.46 -4.24 -3.25
C PRO A 164 10.76 -4.97 -2.89
N ALA A 165 11.18 -5.90 -3.76
CA ALA A 165 12.39 -6.70 -3.56
C ALA A 165 13.66 -5.85 -3.53
N HIS A 166 13.71 -4.72 -4.27
CA HIS A 166 14.86 -3.82 -4.28
C HIS A 166 15.04 -3.09 -2.93
N LEU A 167 13.96 -2.72 -2.24
CA LEU A 167 14.04 -2.16 -0.88
C LEU A 167 14.65 -3.19 0.08
N MET A 168 14.26 -4.46 -0.04
CA MET A 168 14.85 -5.53 0.77
C MET A 168 16.31 -5.78 0.38
N ALA A 169 16.64 -5.74 -0.90
CA ALA A 169 18.02 -5.90 -1.39
C ALA A 169 18.94 -4.78 -0.86
N PHE A 170 18.43 -3.55 -0.79
CA PHE A 170 19.14 -2.41 -0.21
C PHE A 170 19.41 -2.58 1.30
N LEU A 171 18.43 -3.09 2.07
CA LEU A 171 18.54 -3.19 3.52
C LEU A 171 19.31 -4.43 4.01
N LYS A 172 19.30 -5.54 3.26
CA LYS A 172 19.91 -6.83 3.61
C LYS A 172 21.41 -6.76 3.99
N PRO A 173 22.26 -5.93 3.34
CA PRO A 173 23.66 -5.77 3.75
C PRO A 173 23.83 -5.18 5.15
N TYR A 174 22.84 -4.44 5.65
CA TYR A 174 22.93 -3.69 6.91
C TYR A 174 22.20 -4.36 8.07
N PHE A 175 21.10 -5.06 7.78
CA PHE A 175 20.19 -5.59 8.79
C PHE A 175 19.75 -7.02 8.49
N SER A 176 19.47 -7.79 9.54
CA SER A 176 18.84 -9.10 9.39
C SER A 176 17.42 -8.97 8.85
N LEU A 177 16.95 -9.96 8.09
CA LEU A 177 15.55 -10.00 7.62
C LEU A 177 14.54 -9.87 8.77
N SER A 178 14.82 -10.51 9.90
CA SER A 178 13.98 -10.40 11.11
C SER A 178 13.85 -8.96 11.59
N THR A 179 14.96 -8.21 11.62
CA THR A 179 14.98 -6.79 11.96
C THR A 179 14.17 -5.98 10.94
N ILE A 180 14.43 -6.17 9.65
CA ILE A 180 13.75 -5.44 8.57
C ILE A 180 12.23 -5.64 8.66
N TYR A 181 11.77 -6.88 8.79
CA TYR A 181 10.34 -7.22 8.84
C TYR A 181 9.65 -6.72 10.11
N LYS A 182 10.30 -6.86 11.27
CA LYS A 182 9.76 -6.35 12.54
C LYS A 182 9.66 -4.82 12.55
N THR A 183 10.58 -4.13 11.85
CA THR A 183 10.54 -2.67 11.75
C THR A 183 9.47 -2.21 10.76
N ILE A 184 9.39 -2.81 9.56
CA ILE A 184 8.45 -2.32 8.52
C ILE A 184 7.00 -2.68 8.83
N SER A 185 6.73 -3.84 9.42
CA SER A 185 5.37 -4.35 9.61
C SER A 185 4.44 -3.40 10.39
N PRO A 186 4.81 -2.88 11.57
CA PRO A 186 3.94 -1.94 12.29
C PRO A 186 3.81 -0.61 11.54
N LEU A 187 4.90 -0.09 10.97
CA LEU A 187 4.89 1.19 10.25
C LEU A 187 4.03 1.15 8.98
N LEU A 188 4.08 0.03 8.24
CA LEU A 188 3.24 -0.20 7.07
C LEU A 188 1.76 -0.29 7.45
N ASN A 189 1.45 -0.95 8.57
CA ASN A 189 0.10 -1.00 9.10
C ASN A 189 -0.41 0.39 9.48
N ASP A 190 0.38 1.17 10.22
CA ASP A 190 0.00 2.53 10.64
C ASP A 190 -0.20 3.44 9.43
N PHE A 191 0.69 3.37 8.44
CA PHE A 191 0.54 4.06 7.16
C PHE A 191 -0.79 3.72 6.48
N GLN A 192 -1.17 2.44 6.42
CA GLN A 192 -2.43 2.03 5.81
C GLN A 192 -3.66 2.40 6.64
N VAL A 193 -3.55 2.48 7.97
CA VAL A 193 -4.60 3.03 8.84
C VAL A 193 -4.86 4.50 8.50
N GLU A 194 -3.80 5.28 8.28
CA GLU A 194 -3.92 6.69 7.88
C GLU A 194 -4.59 6.84 6.51
N LEU A 195 -4.21 6.03 5.52
CA LEU A 195 -4.88 6.00 4.20
C LEU A 195 -6.34 5.59 4.32
N TYR A 196 -6.65 4.61 5.16
CA TYR A 196 -8.01 4.19 5.44
C TYR A 196 -8.84 5.35 6.03
N GLY A 197 -8.32 5.99 7.08
CA GLY A 197 -9.04 7.04 7.80
C GLY A 197 -9.22 8.32 6.98
N LYS A 198 -8.18 8.78 6.29
CA LYS A 198 -8.14 10.10 5.64
C LYS A 198 -8.61 10.11 4.20
N ILE A 199 -8.50 8.98 3.49
CA ILE A 199 -8.85 8.89 2.06
C ILE A 199 -10.03 7.94 1.87
N TRP A 200 -9.89 6.69 2.32
CA TRP A 200 -10.88 5.65 2.05
C TRP A 200 -12.26 5.96 2.65
N LEU A 201 -12.33 6.33 3.92
CA LEU A 201 -13.61 6.60 4.58
C LEU A 201 -14.36 7.76 3.91
N CYS A 202 -13.67 8.83 3.53
CA CYS A 202 -14.28 9.97 2.84
C CYS A 202 -14.85 9.56 1.48
N TRP A 203 -14.09 8.78 0.70
CA TRP A 203 -14.54 8.30 -0.60
C TRP A 203 -15.70 7.32 -0.49
N ASN A 204 -15.64 6.38 0.47
CA ASN A 204 -16.63 5.33 0.63
C ASN A 204 -18.02 5.89 0.99
N VAL A 205 -18.08 7.05 1.66
CA VAL A 205 -19.34 7.77 1.92
C VAL A 205 -19.96 8.30 0.62
N LEU A 206 -19.16 8.81 -0.33
CA LEU A 206 -19.67 9.42 -1.56
C LEU A 206 -20.35 8.43 -2.50
N PHE A 207 -20.02 7.14 -2.42
CA PHE A 207 -20.55 6.09 -3.30
C PHE A 207 -21.60 5.18 -2.64
N HIS A 208 -21.80 5.30 -1.32
CA HIS A 208 -22.74 4.48 -0.56
C HIS A 208 -23.80 5.29 0.21
N ALA A 209 -23.97 6.58 -0.12
CA ALA A 209 -25.07 7.42 0.36
C ALA A 209 -26.36 7.24 -0.46
#